data_AF-S8CF49-F1
#
_entry.id   AF-S8CF49-F1
#
_cell.length_a   1.000
_cell.length_b   1.000
_cell.length_c   1.000
_cell.angle_alpha   90.00
_cell.angle_beta   90.00
_cell.angle_gamma   90.00
#
_symmetry.space_group_name_H-M   'P 1'
#
loop_
_entity.id
_entity.type
_entity.pdbx_description
1 polymer ?
#
loop_
_entity_poly.entity_id
_entity_poly.type
_entity_poly.pdbx_seq_one_letter_code
_entity_poly.pdbx_strand_id
1 'polypeptide(L)'
;MKLDVNALRYLSKDDFRVLTAVEMGMRNHEIVPSELIDRIASLKHGGTYKVLKNLLKYKLLHHDSSKYDGFRLTYLGYDFLAIKALVNRGVFAAVGRQIGVGKESDIFEVATEDGAVLAMKLHRLGRVSFRAVKSKRDYLRHRSSYNWLYLSRLAALKEFAFMKALDERGFPVPRAVDCNRHCVIMSLIQGYPLVQVKQLQNPDTVFETVLGLIVRLAEHGLIHCDFNEFNIMIDDDEKITVIDFPQMVSVSHRNAKMYFDRDVRCVYKFFRKRFNFSFDGSDLEKENDDGDESLWPRFSDIETVSGFLDNELEASGFTRKGQNDMEKYVDGDVGENGEHNNETLNLDVE
;
A
#
# COMPACT_ATOMS: atom_id res chain seq x y z
N MET A 1 -14.89 9.13 -0.21
CA MET A 1 -16.12 8.35 0.01
C MET A 1 -15.75 7.23 0.96
N LYS A 2 -16.48 7.03 2.06
CA LYS A 2 -16.18 5.94 3.01
C LYS A 2 -16.80 4.63 2.49
N LEU A 3 -16.14 3.51 2.71
CA LEU A 3 -16.66 2.19 2.38
C LEU A 3 -17.82 1.86 3.31
N ASP A 4 -19.01 1.62 2.75
CA ASP A 4 -20.16 1.06 3.48
C ASP A 4 -20.46 -0.34 2.96
N VAL A 5 -20.05 -1.33 3.74
CA VAL A 5 -20.18 -2.76 3.39
C VAL A 5 -21.64 -3.21 3.43
N ASN A 6 -22.53 -2.50 4.14
CA ASN A 6 -23.95 -2.89 4.21
C ASN A 6 -24.63 -2.83 2.85
N ALA A 7 -24.21 -1.92 1.97
CA ALA A 7 -24.74 -1.81 0.62
C ALA A 7 -24.49 -3.09 -0.21
N LEU A 8 -23.47 -3.90 0.09
CA LEU A 8 -23.22 -5.19 -0.58
C LEU A 8 -24.39 -6.17 -0.41
N ARG A 9 -25.12 -6.10 0.71
CA ARG A 9 -26.25 -7.01 1.00
C ARG A 9 -27.45 -6.76 0.08
N TYR A 10 -27.54 -5.56 -0.51
CA TYR A 10 -28.66 -5.15 -1.38
C TYR A 10 -28.36 -5.34 -2.87
N LEU A 11 -27.17 -5.82 -3.22
CA LEU A 11 -26.78 -6.06 -4.61
C LEU A 11 -27.07 -7.50 -5.02
N SER A 12 -27.75 -7.63 -6.15
CA SER A 12 -28.08 -8.91 -6.78
C SER A 12 -26.90 -9.48 -7.58
N LYS A 13 -27.04 -10.74 -8.02
CA LYS A 13 -26.07 -11.37 -8.93
C LYS A 13 -25.92 -10.60 -10.24
N ASP A 14 -27.00 -10.01 -10.74
CA ASP A 14 -26.99 -9.22 -11.98
C ASP A 14 -26.25 -7.89 -11.79
N ASP A 15 -26.36 -7.26 -10.61
CA ASP A 15 -25.60 -6.04 -10.28
C ASP A 15 -24.08 -6.30 -10.36
N PHE A 16 -23.59 -7.40 -9.77
CA PHE A 16 -22.17 -7.76 -9.84
C PHE A 16 -21.73 -8.18 -11.25
N ARG A 17 -22.62 -8.80 -12.01
CA ARG A 17 -22.35 -9.17 -13.41
C ARG A 17 -22.16 -7.93 -14.28
N VAL A 18 -23.00 -6.91 -14.11
CA VAL A 18 -22.84 -5.63 -14.81
C VAL A 18 -21.59 -4.88 -14.32
N LEU A 19 -21.30 -4.85 -13.02
CA LEU A 19 -20.06 -4.24 -12.51
C LEU A 19 -18.81 -4.89 -13.12
N THR A 20 -18.80 -6.22 -13.22
CA THR A 20 -17.69 -6.97 -13.85
C THR A 20 -17.60 -6.67 -15.35
N ALA A 21 -18.74 -6.52 -16.03
CA ALA A 21 -18.78 -6.12 -17.43
C ALA A 21 -18.14 -4.74 -17.66
N VAL A 22 -18.41 -3.77 -16.77
CA VAL A 22 -17.75 -2.46 -16.81
C VAL A 22 -16.24 -2.61 -16.57
N GLU A 23 -15.82 -3.39 -15.57
CA GLU A 23 -14.39 -3.63 -15.32
C GLU A 23 -13.67 -4.21 -16.56
N MET A 24 -14.30 -5.18 -17.21
CA MET A 24 -13.76 -5.80 -18.43
C MET A 24 -13.63 -4.78 -19.56
N GLY A 25 -14.65 -3.93 -19.75
CA GLY A 25 -14.62 -2.85 -20.73
C GLY A 25 -13.53 -1.80 -20.45
N MET A 26 -13.24 -1.55 -19.17
CA MET A 26 -12.22 -0.58 -18.74
C MET A 26 -10.77 -1.00 -19.08
N ARG A 27 -10.55 -2.24 -19.54
CA ARG A 27 -9.25 -2.66 -20.05
C ARG A 27 -8.83 -1.89 -21.30
N ASN A 28 -9.79 -1.58 -22.17
CA ASN A 28 -9.55 -0.97 -23.47
C ASN A 28 -10.18 0.43 -23.61
N HIS A 29 -11.08 0.81 -22.70
CA HIS A 29 -11.81 2.08 -22.76
C HIS A 29 -11.74 2.83 -21.43
N GLU A 30 -11.42 4.13 -21.47
CA GLU A 30 -11.46 5.01 -20.28
C GLU A 30 -12.89 5.15 -19.72
N ILE A 31 -13.88 5.23 -20.62
CA ILE A 31 -15.31 5.27 -20.36
C ILE A 31 -15.92 4.12 -21.15
N VAL A 32 -16.74 3.26 -20.54
CA VAL A 32 -17.28 2.08 -21.23
C VAL A 32 -18.67 2.39 -21.77
N PRO A 33 -18.91 2.29 -23.10
CA PRO A 33 -20.23 2.54 -23.68
C PRO A 33 -21.29 1.58 -23.16
N SER A 34 -22.53 2.06 -22.99
CA SER A 34 -23.66 1.27 -22.51
C SER A 34 -23.92 0.01 -23.36
N GLU A 35 -23.84 0.13 -24.68
CA GLU A 35 -23.98 -0.99 -25.63
C GLU A 35 -22.89 -2.06 -25.46
N LEU A 36 -21.67 -1.66 -25.09
CA LEU A 36 -20.59 -2.60 -24.82
C LEU A 36 -20.84 -3.33 -23.50
N ILE A 37 -21.30 -2.60 -22.47
CA ILE A 37 -21.66 -3.19 -21.17
C ILE A 37 -22.77 -4.21 -21.34
N ASP A 38 -23.81 -3.90 -22.13
CA ASP A 38 -24.94 -4.81 -22.37
C ASP A 38 -24.49 -6.09 -23.08
N ARG A 39 -23.64 -5.97 -24.10
CA ARG A 39 -23.04 -7.11 -24.80
C ARG A 39 -22.20 -8.00 -23.87
N ILE A 40 -21.33 -7.41 -23.05
CA ILE A 40 -20.47 -8.17 -22.13
C ILE A 40 -21.30 -8.81 -21.00
N ALA A 41 -22.24 -8.06 -20.42
CA ALA A 41 -23.09 -8.55 -19.34
C ALA A 41 -24.01 -9.68 -19.83
N SER A 42 -24.52 -9.60 -21.06
CA SER A 42 -25.36 -10.62 -21.68
C SER A 42 -26.48 -11.11 -20.74
N LEU A 43 -27.28 -10.18 -20.21
CA LEU A 43 -28.38 -10.49 -19.31
C LEU A 43 -29.58 -11.05 -20.09
N LYS A 44 -30.19 -12.13 -19.58
CA LYS A 44 -31.21 -12.93 -20.31
C LYS A 44 -32.47 -12.17 -20.76
N HIS A 45 -32.83 -11.07 -20.10
CA HIS A 45 -34.13 -10.40 -20.30
C HIS A 45 -34.02 -8.93 -20.70
N GLY A 46 -32.82 -8.44 -21.04
CA GLY A 46 -32.61 -7.00 -21.26
C GLY A 46 -32.88 -6.20 -19.98
N GLY A 47 -31.84 -5.90 -19.20
CA GLY A 47 -32.01 -5.25 -17.89
C GLY A 47 -30.83 -4.38 -17.48
N THR A 48 -29.80 -4.31 -18.33
CA THR A 48 -28.53 -3.66 -18.01
C THR A 48 -28.71 -2.20 -17.66
N TYR A 49 -29.59 -1.47 -18.35
CA TYR A 49 -29.84 -0.06 -18.05
C TYR A 49 -30.49 0.17 -16.67
N LYS A 50 -31.40 -0.71 -16.23
CA LYS A 50 -32.00 -0.65 -14.89
C LYS A 50 -30.93 -0.91 -13.81
N VAL A 51 -30.07 -1.88 -14.05
CA VAL A 51 -28.94 -2.21 -13.18
C VAL A 51 -27.95 -1.05 -13.11
N LEU A 52 -27.58 -0.45 -14.25
CA LEU A 52 -26.69 0.72 -14.30
C LEU A 52 -27.24 1.89 -13.47
N LYS A 53 -28.55 2.18 -13.56
CA LYS A 53 -29.20 3.18 -12.71
C LYS A 53 -29.11 2.84 -11.21
N ASN A 54 -29.29 1.57 -10.87
CA ASN A 54 -29.14 1.09 -9.49
C ASN A 54 -27.69 1.26 -8.98
N LEU A 55 -26.71 0.88 -9.78
CA LEU A 55 -25.28 1.00 -9.46
C LEU A 55 -24.83 2.46 -9.32
N LEU A 56 -25.40 3.38 -10.11
CA LEU A 56 -25.19 4.82 -9.94
C LEU A 56 -25.75 5.34 -8.61
N LYS A 57 -26.93 4.85 -8.17
CA LYS A 57 -27.53 5.23 -6.88
C LYS A 57 -26.62 4.90 -5.71
N TYR A 58 -25.95 3.74 -5.76
CA TYR A 58 -24.94 3.33 -4.77
C TYR A 58 -23.55 3.91 -5.02
N LYS A 59 -23.38 4.77 -6.03
CA LYS A 59 -22.11 5.42 -6.41
C LYS A 59 -21.00 4.42 -6.74
N LEU A 60 -21.35 3.22 -7.22
CA LEU A 60 -20.42 2.17 -7.64
C LEU A 60 -19.90 2.43 -9.06
N LEU A 61 -20.68 3.16 -9.85
CA LEU A 61 -20.32 3.65 -11.17
C LEU A 61 -20.33 5.16 -11.21
N HIS A 62 -19.57 5.71 -12.15
CA HIS A 62 -19.63 7.10 -12.56
C HIS A 62 -20.06 7.15 -14.02
N HIS A 63 -21.13 7.91 -14.28
CA HIS A 63 -21.59 8.20 -15.63
C HIS A 63 -20.86 9.43 -16.16
N ASP A 64 -20.38 9.35 -17.40
CA ASP A 64 -19.72 10.45 -18.09
C ASP A 64 -20.25 10.51 -19.53
N SER A 65 -20.57 11.72 -19.98
CA SER A 65 -21.06 11.99 -21.34
C SER A 65 -20.24 13.06 -22.06
N SER A 66 -19.04 13.38 -21.55
CA SER A 66 -18.21 14.49 -22.05
C SER A 66 -17.58 14.18 -23.43
N LYS A 67 -17.08 12.94 -23.62
CA LYS A 67 -16.54 12.47 -24.91
C LYS A 67 -17.57 11.63 -25.66
N TYR A 68 -18.19 10.69 -24.94
CA TYR A 68 -19.29 9.84 -25.40
C TYR A 68 -20.02 9.31 -24.16
N ASP A 69 -21.26 8.90 -24.34
CA ASP A 69 -22.10 8.37 -23.26
C ASP A 69 -21.56 7.01 -22.75
N GLY A 70 -21.22 6.93 -21.48
CA GLY A 70 -20.79 5.68 -20.89
C GLY A 70 -20.51 5.74 -19.39
N PHE A 71 -19.94 4.65 -18.90
CA PHE A 71 -19.76 4.41 -17.47
C PHE A 71 -18.33 3.98 -17.17
N ARG A 72 -17.83 4.36 -16.00
CA ARG A 72 -16.59 3.84 -15.44
C ARG A 72 -16.78 3.44 -13.98
N LEU A 73 -15.95 2.54 -13.49
CA LEU A 73 -15.95 2.15 -12.08
C LEU A 73 -15.48 3.31 -11.20
N THR A 74 -16.14 3.46 -10.06
CA THR A 74 -15.60 4.21 -8.95
C THR A 74 -14.71 3.30 -8.10
N TYR A 75 -13.94 3.90 -7.20
CA TYR A 75 -13.22 3.15 -6.16
C TYR A 75 -14.13 2.24 -5.35
N LEU A 76 -15.34 2.71 -5.02
CA LEU A 76 -16.30 1.93 -4.25
C LEU A 76 -16.81 0.72 -5.05
N GLY A 77 -17.09 0.89 -6.35
CA GLY A 77 -17.43 -0.23 -7.23
C GLY A 77 -16.29 -1.25 -7.33
N TYR A 78 -15.04 -0.77 -7.37
CA TYR A 78 -13.87 -1.63 -7.39
C TYR A 78 -13.67 -2.40 -6.09
N ASP A 79 -13.90 -1.75 -4.94
CA ASP A 79 -13.90 -2.41 -3.61
C ASP A 79 -14.91 -3.54 -3.55
N PHE A 80 -16.12 -3.27 -4.03
CA PHE A 80 -17.22 -4.23 -3.95
C PHE A 80 -16.93 -5.46 -4.80
N LEU A 81 -16.34 -5.28 -5.98
CA LEU A 81 -15.86 -6.38 -6.81
C LEU A 81 -14.76 -7.17 -6.12
N ALA A 82 -13.83 -6.51 -5.42
CA ALA A 82 -12.75 -7.18 -4.69
C ALA A 82 -13.27 -8.01 -3.51
N ILE A 83 -14.06 -7.37 -2.64
CA ILE A 83 -14.68 -8.00 -1.46
C ILE A 83 -15.56 -9.17 -1.89
N LYS A 84 -16.41 -8.99 -2.90
CA LYS A 84 -17.29 -10.07 -3.37
C LYS A 84 -16.51 -11.28 -3.89
N ALA A 85 -15.39 -11.07 -4.58
CA ALA A 85 -14.55 -12.16 -5.06
C ALA A 85 -13.93 -12.94 -3.88
N LEU A 86 -13.41 -12.25 -2.87
CA LEU A 86 -12.78 -12.87 -1.70
C LEU A 86 -13.78 -13.61 -0.81
N VAL A 87 -14.98 -13.04 -0.61
CA VAL A 87 -16.08 -13.71 0.10
C VAL A 87 -16.54 -14.95 -0.67
N ASN A 88 -16.67 -14.88 -2.00
CA ASN A 88 -17.06 -16.05 -2.80
C ASN A 88 -15.98 -17.16 -2.81
N ARG A 89 -14.71 -16.84 -2.55
CA ARG A 89 -13.63 -17.81 -2.37
C ARG A 89 -13.60 -18.43 -0.97
N GLY A 90 -14.42 -17.93 -0.03
CA GLY A 90 -14.43 -18.40 1.36
C GLY A 90 -13.27 -17.85 2.22
N VAL A 91 -12.60 -16.77 1.79
CA VAL A 91 -11.45 -16.21 2.53
C VAL A 91 -11.90 -15.57 3.85
N PHE A 92 -13.05 -14.89 3.84
CA PHE A 92 -13.68 -14.33 5.02
C PHE A 92 -15.20 -14.24 4.83
N ALA A 93 -15.95 -14.17 5.93
CA ALA A 93 -17.41 -14.15 5.95
C ALA A 93 -17.99 -12.79 6.35
N ALA A 94 -17.27 -12.00 7.17
CA ALA A 94 -17.74 -10.70 7.64
C ALA A 94 -16.64 -9.63 7.55
N VAL A 95 -17.05 -8.39 7.31
CA VAL A 95 -16.18 -7.21 7.43
C VAL A 95 -16.55 -6.47 8.71
N GLY A 96 -15.57 -6.25 9.56
CA GLY A 96 -15.67 -5.55 10.83
C GLY A 96 -15.36 -4.06 10.70
N ARG A 97 -14.76 -3.50 11.76
CA ARG A 97 -14.44 -2.08 11.85
C ARG A 97 -13.25 -1.70 10.98
N GLN A 98 -13.19 -0.42 10.63
CA GLN A 98 -12.01 0.18 10.02
C GLN A 98 -10.97 0.44 11.13
N ILE A 99 -9.79 -0.16 11.01
CA ILE A 99 -8.70 -0.05 11.99
C ILE A 99 -7.59 0.91 11.55
N GLY A 100 -7.47 1.18 10.25
CA GLY A 100 -6.44 2.07 9.72
C GLY A 100 -6.94 2.87 8.52
N VAL A 101 -6.55 4.14 8.47
CA VAL A 101 -6.77 5.02 7.32
C VAL A 101 -5.45 5.69 6.97
N GLY A 102 -4.79 5.18 5.94
CA GLY A 102 -3.55 5.73 5.42
C GLY A 102 -3.75 6.77 4.32
N LYS A 103 -2.64 7.39 3.92
CA LYS A 103 -2.56 8.23 2.71
C LYS A 103 -2.87 7.41 1.44
N GLU A 104 -2.48 6.14 1.43
CA GLU A 104 -2.52 5.29 0.24
C GLU A 104 -3.28 3.98 0.44
N SER A 105 -3.84 3.74 1.62
CA SER A 105 -4.58 2.51 1.90
C SER A 105 -5.65 2.70 2.97
N ASP A 106 -6.64 1.81 2.98
CA ASP A 106 -7.59 1.67 4.08
C ASP A 106 -7.48 0.23 4.63
N ILE A 107 -7.48 0.08 5.96
CA ILE A 107 -7.35 -1.21 6.63
C ILE A 107 -8.62 -1.50 7.44
N PHE A 108 -9.20 -2.69 7.23
CA PHE A 108 -10.40 -3.18 7.90
C PHE A 108 -10.12 -4.52 8.57
N GLU A 109 -10.75 -4.77 9.71
CA GLU A 109 -10.86 -6.12 10.26
C GLU A 109 -11.83 -6.93 9.39
N VAL A 110 -11.51 -8.20 9.15
CA VAL A 110 -12.43 -9.18 8.55
C VAL A 110 -12.40 -10.46 9.36
N ALA A 111 -13.53 -11.16 9.44
CA ALA A 111 -13.64 -12.40 10.20
C ALA A 111 -13.92 -13.58 9.27
N THR A 112 -13.22 -14.69 9.49
CA THR A 112 -13.48 -15.98 8.82
C THR A 112 -14.75 -16.64 9.38
N GLU A 113 -15.23 -17.70 8.72
CA GLU A 113 -16.38 -18.47 9.21
C GLU A 113 -16.10 -19.08 10.60
N ASP A 114 -14.85 -19.45 10.88
CA ASP A 114 -14.40 -20.00 12.16
C ASP A 114 -14.19 -18.93 13.26
N GLY A 115 -14.44 -17.66 12.95
CA GLY A 115 -14.29 -16.53 13.88
C GLY A 115 -12.87 -15.99 14.02
N ALA A 116 -11.89 -16.49 13.26
CA ALA A 116 -10.55 -15.91 13.22
C ALA A 116 -10.58 -14.52 12.56
N VAL A 117 -9.83 -13.58 13.13
CA VAL A 117 -9.77 -12.19 12.64
C VAL A 117 -8.53 -11.99 11.77
N LEU A 118 -8.72 -11.45 10.59
CA LEU A 118 -7.70 -11.08 9.61
C LEU A 118 -7.77 -9.57 9.33
N ALA A 119 -6.74 -9.04 8.67
CA ALA A 119 -6.71 -7.68 8.17
C ALA A 119 -6.93 -7.64 6.66
N MET A 120 -7.83 -6.75 6.21
CA MET A 120 -8.07 -6.44 4.81
C MET A 120 -7.51 -5.05 4.48
N LYS A 121 -6.50 -4.99 3.63
CA LYS A 121 -5.89 -3.76 3.13
C LYS A 121 -6.40 -3.45 1.72
N LEU A 122 -7.01 -2.29 1.54
CA LEU A 122 -7.44 -1.76 0.25
C LEU A 122 -6.48 -0.66 -0.20
N HIS A 123 -5.82 -0.83 -1.34
CA HIS A 123 -4.91 0.18 -1.91
C HIS A 123 -5.66 1.31 -2.60
N ARG A 124 -5.18 2.54 -2.41
CA ARG A 124 -5.84 3.81 -2.75
C ARG A 124 -4.84 4.80 -3.35
N LEU A 125 -4.07 4.37 -4.34
CA LEU A 125 -3.11 5.25 -5.01
C LEU A 125 -3.82 6.47 -5.62
N GLY A 126 -3.16 7.62 -5.59
CA GLY A 126 -3.71 8.89 -6.10
C GLY A 126 -4.68 9.60 -5.17
N ARG A 127 -5.00 9.07 -3.97
CA ARG A 127 -5.83 9.75 -2.96
C ARG A 127 -5.27 11.14 -2.60
N VAL A 128 -3.95 11.26 -2.47
CA VAL A 128 -3.26 12.53 -2.18
C VAL A 128 -3.29 13.45 -3.39
N SER A 129 -2.99 12.92 -4.59
CA SER A 129 -3.05 13.68 -5.84
C SER A 129 -4.44 14.31 -6.06
N PHE A 130 -5.54 13.63 -5.74
CA PHE A 130 -6.89 14.23 -5.82
C PHE A 130 -7.14 15.36 -4.82
N ARG A 131 -6.47 15.35 -3.66
CA ARG A 131 -6.54 16.46 -2.69
C ARG A 131 -5.75 17.67 -3.19
N ALA A 132 -4.54 17.45 -3.73
CA ALA A 132 -3.68 18.50 -4.28
C ALA A 132 -4.21 19.07 -5.63
N VAL A 133 -4.78 18.23 -6.50
CA VAL A 133 -5.39 18.66 -7.78
C VAL A 133 -6.57 19.61 -7.56
N LYS A 134 -7.29 19.49 -6.43
CA LYS A 134 -8.34 20.46 -6.08
C LYS A 134 -7.80 21.86 -5.79
N SER A 135 -6.54 22.01 -5.35
CA SER A 135 -5.92 23.32 -5.11
C SER A 135 -5.17 23.89 -6.31
N LYS A 136 -4.66 23.04 -7.23
CA LYS A 136 -3.83 23.46 -8.38
C LYS A 136 -4.48 23.17 -9.75
N ARG A 137 -5.79 23.49 -9.88
CA ARG A 137 -6.67 23.04 -10.97
C ARG A 137 -6.24 23.44 -12.40
N ASP A 138 -5.28 24.35 -12.57
CA ASP A 138 -4.88 24.86 -13.90
C ASP A 138 -3.56 24.29 -14.48
N TYR A 139 -2.69 23.64 -13.69
CA TYR A 139 -1.34 23.26 -14.18
C TYR A 139 -1.20 21.81 -14.70
N LEU A 140 -2.16 20.92 -14.45
CA LEU A 140 -1.99 19.46 -14.66
C LEU A 140 -2.53 18.91 -16.00
N ARG A 141 -2.84 19.77 -16.98
CA ARG A 141 -3.39 19.34 -18.30
C ARG A 141 -2.47 18.43 -19.14
N HIS A 142 -1.21 18.22 -18.75
CA HIS A 142 -0.21 17.51 -19.57
C HIS A 142 0.35 16.21 -18.98
N ARG A 143 -0.12 15.73 -17.81
CA ARG A 143 0.33 14.43 -17.28
C ARG A 143 -0.70 13.34 -17.60
N SER A 144 -0.23 12.31 -18.29
CA SER A 144 -0.90 11.02 -18.55
C SER A 144 -1.92 10.69 -17.46
N SER A 145 -3.19 10.51 -17.84
CA SER A 145 -4.26 10.08 -16.93
C SER A 145 -3.95 8.68 -16.42
N TYR A 146 -3.15 8.59 -15.36
CA TYR A 146 -2.87 7.31 -14.72
C TYR A 146 -4.19 6.69 -14.29
N ASN A 147 -4.43 5.45 -14.75
CA ASN A 147 -5.55 4.67 -14.24
C ASN A 147 -5.21 4.23 -12.82
N TRP A 148 -5.60 5.04 -11.84
CA TRP A 148 -5.28 4.81 -10.44
C TRP A 148 -5.80 3.47 -9.89
N LEU A 149 -6.89 2.93 -10.45
CA LEU A 149 -7.37 1.59 -10.10
C LEU A 149 -6.38 0.51 -10.57
N TYR A 150 -5.81 0.69 -11.76
CA TYR A 150 -4.77 -0.20 -12.27
C TYR A 150 -3.49 -0.14 -11.44
N LEU A 151 -3.02 1.07 -11.09
CA LEU A 151 -1.85 1.22 -10.22
C LEU A 151 -2.10 0.62 -8.82
N SER A 152 -3.29 0.85 -8.24
CA SER A 152 -3.66 0.26 -6.96
C SER A 152 -3.70 -1.27 -7.00
N ARG A 153 -4.11 -1.86 -8.14
CA ARG A 153 -4.03 -3.30 -8.38
C ARG A 153 -2.58 -3.79 -8.46
N LEU A 154 -1.70 -3.07 -9.15
CA LEU A 154 -0.28 -3.44 -9.21
C LEU A 154 0.37 -3.37 -7.82
N ALA A 155 0.09 -2.33 -7.04
CA ALA A 155 0.59 -2.18 -5.68
C ALA A 155 0.17 -3.36 -4.78
N ALA A 156 -1.10 -3.77 -4.82
CA ALA A 156 -1.59 -4.91 -4.05
C ALA A 156 -0.95 -6.24 -4.45
N LEU A 157 -0.79 -6.49 -5.75
CA LEU A 157 -0.11 -7.70 -6.25
C LEU A 157 1.36 -7.73 -5.82
N LYS A 158 2.04 -6.58 -5.92
CA LYS A 158 3.42 -6.42 -5.51
C LYS A 158 3.55 -6.68 -4.00
N GLU A 159 2.76 -6.01 -3.17
CA GLU A 159 2.78 -6.20 -1.71
C GLU A 159 2.50 -7.65 -1.31
N PHE A 160 1.49 -8.30 -1.91
CA PHE A 160 1.18 -9.69 -1.63
C PHE A 160 2.34 -10.63 -1.98
N ALA A 161 3.00 -10.41 -3.12
CA ALA A 161 4.14 -11.22 -3.55
C ALA A 161 5.34 -11.05 -2.62
N PHE A 162 5.69 -9.81 -2.25
CA PHE A 162 6.76 -9.52 -1.28
C PHE A 162 6.47 -10.13 0.08
N MET A 163 5.27 -9.91 0.61
CA MET A 163 4.86 -10.40 1.92
C MET A 163 4.99 -11.92 2.00
N LYS A 164 4.53 -12.64 0.96
CA LYS A 164 4.65 -14.09 0.89
C LYS A 164 6.12 -14.55 0.84
N ALA A 165 6.92 -13.93 -0.01
CA ALA A 165 8.32 -14.32 -0.18
C ALA A 165 9.18 -14.00 1.07
N LEU A 166 8.84 -12.92 1.79
CA LEU A 166 9.47 -12.57 3.06
C LEU A 166 9.07 -13.53 4.20
N ASP A 167 7.79 -13.88 4.29
CA ASP A 167 7.27 -14.86 5.26
C ASP A 167 7.95 -16.24 5.10
N GLU A 168 8.06 -16.74 3.86
CA GLU A 168 8.72 -18.02 3.55
C GLU A 168 10.21 -18.04 3.94
N ARG A 169 10.85 -16.87 4.03
CA ARG A 169 12.25 -16.73 4.45
C ARG A 169 12.41 -16.37 5.93
N GLY A 170 11.31 -16.39 6.70
CA GLY A 170 11.32 -16.14 8.14
C GLY A 170 11.63 -14.68 8.50
N PHE A 171 11.22 -13.73 7.65
CA PHE A 171 11.14 -12.33 8.07
C PHE A 171 9.89 -12.13 8.93
N PRO A 172 9.94 -11.24 9.93
CA PRO A 172 8.77 -10.94 10.75
C PRO A 172 7.83 -10.02 9.98
N VAL A 173 6.96 -10.61 9.17
CA VAL A 173 5.96 -9.92 8.35
C VAL A 173 4.59 -10.57 8.57
N PRO A 174 3.48 -9.89 8.22
CA PRO A 174 2.17 -10.52 8.26
C PRO A 174 2.11 -11.70 7.30
N ARG A 175 1.37 -12.75 7.67
CA ARG A 175 1.11 -13.87 6.77
C ARG A 175 0.12 -13.44 5.70
N ALA A 176 0.54 -13.50 4.44
CA ALA A 176 -0.33 -13.23 3.28
C ALA A 176 -1.35 -14.37 3.07
N VAL A 177 -2.64 -14.05 2.96
CA VAL A 177 -3.73 -15.04 2.84
C VAL A 177 -4.25 -15.13 1.40
N ASP A 178 -4.75 -14.01 0.86
CA ASP A 178 -5.21 -13.93 -0.53
C ASP A 178 -5.11 -12.49 -1.04
N CYS A 179 -5.05 -12.32 -2.36
CA CYS A 179 -5.06 -11.03 -3.02
C CYS A 179 -6.04 -11.04 -4.20
N ASN A 180 -6.83 -9.98 -4.30
CA ASN A 180 -7.70 -9.78 -5.45
C ASN A 180 -7.86 -8.29 -5.77
N ARG A 181 -7.60 -7.91 -7.03
CA ARG A 181 -7.61 -6.51 -7.48
C ARG A 181 -6.63 -5.68 -6.65
N HIS A 182 -7.09 -4.64 -5.97
CA HIS A 182 -6.33 -3.76 -5.09
C HIS A 182 -6.50 -4.13 -3.60
N CYS A 183 -6.97 -5.34 -3.31
CA CYS A 183 -7.26 -5.82 -1.97
C CYS A 183 -6.31 -6.96 -1.58
N VAL A 184 -5.66 -6.83 -0.43
CA VAL A 184 -4.81 -7.86 0.17
C VAL A 184 -5.41 -8.27 1.51
N ILE A 185 -5.55 -9.58 1.73
CA ILE A 185 -5.93 -10.17 3.02
C ILE A 185 -4.67 -10.75 3.66
N MET A 186 -4.43 -10.40 4.92
CA MET A 186 -3.25 -10.83 5.69
C MET A 186 -3.63 -11.10 7.16
N SER A 187 -2.74 -11.77 7.91
CA SER A 187 -2.93 -11.95 9.35
C SER A 187 -3.04 -10.60 10.07
N LEU A 188 -3.93 -10.51 11.07
CA LEU A 188 -4.00 -9.33 11.92
C LEU A 188 -2.81 -9.32 12.90
N ILE A 189 -2.01 -8.26 12.85
CA ILE A 189 -0.88 -8.05 13.76
C ILE A 189 -1.42 -7.58 15.11
N GLN A 190 -1.05 -8.28 16.18
CA GLN A 190 -1.37 -7.87 17.54
C GLN A 190 -0.24 -6.95 18.03
N GLY A 191 -0.41 -5.66 17.80
CA GLY A 191 0.61 -4.67 18.16
C GLY A 191 0.20 -3.28 17.72
N TYR A 192 1.10 -2.33 17.90
CA TYR A 192 0.90 -0.93 17.57
C TYR A 192 2.08 -0.39 16.75
N PRO A 193 1.87 0.62 15.90
CA PRO A 193 2.96 1.27 15.19
C PRO A 193 4.00 1.82 16.16
N LEU A 194 5.28 1.64 15.85
CA LEU A 194 6.41 2.05 16.69
C LEU A 194 6.36 3.55 17.02
N VAL A 195 5.84 4.38 16.11
CA VAL A 195 5.59 5.81 16.35
C VAL A 195 4.69 6.10 17.56
N GLN A 196 3.87 5.16 18.02
CA GLN A 196 2.98 5.33 19.17
C GLN A 196 3.66 4.93 20.49
N VAL A 197 4.82 4.28 20.43
CA VAL A 197 5.57 3.82 21.61
C VAL A 197 6.28 5.00 22.26
N LYS A 198 6.03 5.21 23.55
CA LYS A 198 6.69 6.28 24.32
C LYS A 198 7.95 5.81 25.04
N GLN A 199 7.97 4.55 25.46
CA GLN A 199 9.04 3.94 26.24
C GLN A 199 9.21 2.50 25.78
N LEU A 200 10.47 2.07 25.70
CA LEU A 200 10.87 0.69 25.45
C LEU A 200 11.56 0.17 26.72
N GLN A 201 11.37 -1.10 27.02
CA GLN A 201 12.10 -1.82 28.05
C GLN A 201 13.54 -2.07 27.59
N ASN A 202 13.72 -2.49 26.32
CA ASN A 202 15.03 -2.83 25.77
C ASN A 202 15.30 -2.06 24.45
N PRO A 203 15.51 -0.73 24.52
CA PRO A 203 15.66 0.10 23.32
C PRO A 203 16.86 -0.34 22.46
N ASP A 204 17.96 -0.79 23.05
CA ASP A 204 19.14 -1.28 22.32
C ASP A 204 18.81 -2.51 21.48
N THR A 205 18.16 -3.50 22.08
CA THR A 205 17.77 -4.74 21.40
C THR A 205 16.77 -4.49 20.28
N VAL A 206 15.80 -3.60 20.50
CA VAL A 206 14.82 -3.21 19.49
C VAL A 206 15.52 -2.47 18.35
N PHE A 207 16.43 -1.53 18.64
CA PHE A 207 17.20 -0.82 17.63
C PHE A 207 18.04 -1.77 16.77
N GLU A 208 18.82 -2.65 17.40
CA GLU A 208 19.64 -3.66 16.71
C GLU A 208 18.79 -4.59 15.85
N THR A 209 17.63 -5.02 16.36
CA THR A 209 16.69 -5.87 15.61
C THR A 209 16.17 -5.14 14.37
N VAL A 210 15.72 -3.90 14.52
CA VAL A 210 15.17 -3.08 13.44
C VAL A 210 16.24 -2.81 12.37
N LEU A 211 17.45 -2.43 12.78
CA LEU A 211 18.57 -2.18 11.86
C LEU A 211 19.01 -3.47 11.17
N GLY A 212 19.08 -4.58 11.91
CA GLY A 212 19.37 -5.91 11.38
C GLY A 212 18.36 -6.36 10.32
N LEU A 213 17.09 -5.97 10.43
CA LEU A 213 16.09 -6.25 9.40
C LEU A 213 16.35 -5.49 8.10
N ILE A 214 16.80 -4.23 8.16
CA ILE A 214 17.19 -3.46 6.97
C ILE A 214 18.36 -4.13 6.25
N VAL A 215 19.40 -4.51 7.01
CA VAL A 215 20.58 -5.20 6.47
C VAL A 215 20.17 -6.55 5.86
N ARG A 216 19.40 -7.35 6.59
CA ARG A 216 18.92 -8.66 6.14
C ARG A 216 18.08 -8.56 4.86
N LEU A 217 17.25 -7.53 4.72
CA LEU A 217 16.51 -7.28 3.46
C LEU A 217 17.48 -7.06 2.30
N ALA A 218 18.50 -6.22 2.49
CA ALA A 218 19.49 -5.91 1.46
C ALA A 218 20.37 -7.11 1.11
N GLU A 219 20.75 -7.94 2.09
CA GLU A 219 21.41 -9.22 1.88
C GLU A 219 20.57 -10.17 1.00
N HIS A 220 19.24 -10.08 1.10
CA HIS A 220 18.31 -10.85 0.27
C HIS A 220 17.97 -10.15 -1.07
N GLY A 221 18.67 -9.07 -1.40
CA GLY A 221 18.54 -8.35 -2.67
C GLY A 221 17.43 -7.29 -2.68
N LEU A 222 16.88 -6.92 -1.53
CA LEU A 222 15.73 -6.02 -1.43
C LEU A 222 16.01 -4.78 -0.57
N ILE A 223 15.40 -3.66 -0.93
CA ILE A 223 15.37 -2.43 -0.13
C ILE A 223 13.92 -2.04 0.06
N HIS A 224 13.55 -1.63 1.28
CA HIS A 224 12.15 -1.35 1.62
C HIS A 224 11.63 -0.07 0.95
N CYS A 225 12.48 0.97 0.88
CA CYS A 225 12.17 2.28 0.31
C CYS A 225 11.08 3.08 1.03
N ASP A 226 10.68 2.66 2.22
CA ASP A 226 9.82 3.46 3.11
C ASP A 226 9.96 2.96 4.55
N PHE A 227 11.19 2.63 4.97
CA PHE A 227 11.41 2.00 6.26
C PHE A 227 11.44 3.07 7.37
N ASN A 228 10.31 3.22 8.08
CA ASN A 228 10.12 4.27 9.08
C ASN A 228 9.26 3.76 10.26
N GLU A 229 9.10 4.58 11.29
CA GLU A 229 8.39 4.23 12.53
C GLU A 229 6.88 3.97 12.37
N PHE A 230 6.29 4.28 11.21
CA PHE A 230 4.89 3.99 10.90
C PHE A 230 4.71 2.60 10.27
N ASN A 231 5.76 2.09 9.61
CA ASN A 231 5.78 0.80 8.91
C ASN A 231 6.43 -0.32 9.75
N ILE A 232 6.74 -0.02 11.02
CA ILE A 232 7.23 -0.98 12.01
C ILE A 232 6.16 -1.12 13.08
N MET A 233 5.64 -2.33 13.26
CA MET A 233 4.72 -2.70 14.32
C MET A 233 5.50 -3.38 15.45
N ILE A 234 5.10 -3.13 16.69
CA ILE A 234 5.68 -3.75 17.88
C ILE A 234 4.56 -4.25 18.79
N ASP A 235 4.75 -5.42 19.38
CA ASP A 235 3.84 -6.00 20.38
C ASP A 235 4.32 -5.72 21.82
N ASP A 236 3.55 -6.20 22.80
CA ASP A 236 3.87 -6.00 24.23
C ASP A 236 5.13 -6.76 24.69
N ASP A 237 5.57 -7.76 23.92
CA ASP A 237 6.82 -8.51 24.14
C ASP A 237 8.02 -7.87 23.40
N GLU A 238 7.84 -6.66 22.84
CA GLU A 238 8.82 -5.95 22.01
C GLU A 238 9.22 -6.67 20.71
N LYS A 239 8.39 -7.60 20.21
CA LYS A 239 8.64 -8.26 18.92
C LYS A 239 8.25 -7.35 17.78
N ILE A 240 9.17 -7.21 16.83
CA ILE A 240 9.03 -6.35 15.67
C ILE A 240 8.32 -7.10 14.54
N THR A 241 7.41 -6.43 13.84
CA THR A 241 6.83 -6.87 12.56
C THR A 241 6.87 -5.73 11.56
N VAL A 242 7.43 -5.96 10.37
CA VAL A 242 7.51 -4.94 9.30
C VAL A 242 6.28 -5.05 8.40
N ILE A 243 5.77 -3.91 7.93
CA ILE A 243 4.60 -3.84 7.03
C ILE A 243 4.84 -2.87 5.87
N ASP A 244 3.94 -2.90 4.88
CA ASP A 244 3.87 -1.99 3.74
C ASP A 244 5.00 -2.14 2.69
N PHE A 245 4.86 -3.19 1.87
CA PHE A 245 5.86 -3.58 0.87
C PHE A 245 5.66 -3.09 -0.59
N PRO A 246 4.70 -2.22 -0.97
CA PRO A 246 4.50 -1.88 -2.39
C PRO A 246 5.64 -1.05 -2.99
N GLN A 247 6.43 -0.34 -2.16
CA GLN A 247 7.52 0.52 -2.61
C GLN A 247 8.88 -0.18 -2.70
N MET A 248 8.96 -1.45 -2.30
CA MET A 248 10.22 -2.19 -2.29
C MET A 248 10.88 -2.25 -3.66
N VAL A 249 12.21 -2.17 -3.70
CA VAL A 249 13.02 -2.26 -4.93
C VAL A 249 14.15 -3.27 -4.77
N SER A 250 14.70 -3.72 -5.90
CA SER A 250 15.92 -4.53 -5.91
C SER A 250 17.15 -3.67 -5.55
N VAL A 251 18.14 -4.28 -4.92
CA VAL A 251 19.48 -3.70 -4.72
C VAL A 251 20.18 -3.35 -6.04
N SER A 252 19.75 -3.92 -7.17
CA SER A 252 20.23 -3.59 -8.51
C SER A 252 19.63 -2.28 -9.07
N HIS A 253 18.70 -1.65 -8.35
CA HIS A 253 18.07 -0.40 -8.78
C HIS A 253 19.11 0.74 -8.84
N ARG A 254 18.98 1.65 -9.82
CA ARG A 254 19.92 2.77 -10.03
C ARG A 254 20.13 3.62 -8.77
N ASN A 255 19.06 3.81 -8.00
CA ASN A 255 19.05 4.61 -6.78
C ASN A 255 19.12 3.76 -5.50
N ALA A 256 19.46 2.47 -5.59
CA ALA A 256 19.45 1.53 -4.46
C ALA A 256 20.21 2.07 -3.23
N LYS A 257 21.45 2.52 -3.42
CA LYS A 257 22.26 3.12 -2.34
C LYS A 257 21.52 4.25 -1.61
N MET A 258 20.93 5.18 -2.36
CA MET A 258 20.21 6.32 -1.79
C MET A 258 18.97 5.87 -0.98
N TYR A 259 18.26 4.86 -1.46
CA TYR A 259 17.10 4.30 -0.74
C TYR A 259 17.51 3.57 0.54
N PHE A 260 18.58 2.77 0.48
CA PHE A 260 19.12 2.09 1.64
C PHE A 260 19.60 3.08 2.72
N ASP A 261 20.43 4.05 2.33
CA ASP A 261 20.97 5.07 3.26
C ASP A 261 19.84 5.90 3.89
N ARG A 262 18.74 6.13 3.14
CA ARG A 262 17.54 6.81 3.68
C ARG A 262 16.80 5.96 4.70
N ASP A 263 16.57 4.68 4.41
CA ASP A 263 15.89 3.75 5.33
C ASP A 263 16.68 3.64 6.65
N VAL A 264 18.01 3.53 6.57
CA VAL A 264 18.91 3.56 7.74
C VAL A 264 18.76 4.87 8.52
N ARG A 265 18.91 6.02 7.84
CA ARG A 265 18.82 7.35 8.46
C ARG A 265 17.49 7.57 9.18
N CYS A 266 16.38 7.09 8.62
CA CYS A 266 15.05 7.18 9.24
C CYS A 266 15.01 6.50 10.60
N VAL A 267 15.57 5.29 10.72
CA VAL A 267 15.64 4.55 11.99
C VAL A 267 16.50 5.30 13.01
N TYR A 268 17.72 5.69 12.65
CA TYR A 268 18.61 6.44 13.56
C TYR A 268 17.95 7.73 14.07
N LYS A 269 17.36 8.52 13.16
CA LYS A 269 16.67 9.77 13.51
C LYS A 269 15.51 9.53 14.47
N PHE A 270 14.73 8.48 14.24
CA PHE A 270 13.60 8.15 15.12
C PHE A 270 14.07 7.75 16.52
N PHE A 271 15.02 6.81 16.64
CA PHE A 271 15.50 6.34 17.94
C PHE A 271 16.21 7.46 18.73
N ARG A 272 17.02 8.29 18.07
CA ARG A 272 17.63 9.47 18.68
C ARG A 272 16.58 10.41 19.28
N LYS A 273 15.57 10.76 18.48
CA LYS A 273 14.57 11.76 18.86
C LYS A 273 13.56 11.22 19.87
N ARG A 274 13.17 9.95 19.76
CA ARG A 274 12.09 9.37 20.57
C ARG A 274 12.57 8.81 21.90
N PHE A 275 13.71 8.13 21.91
CA PHE A 275 14.20 7.40 23.08
C PHE A 275 15.49 7.99 23.65
N ASN A 276 15.94 9.13 23.11
CA ASN A 276 17.21 9.77 23.48
C ASN A 276 18.38 8.80 23.38
N PHE A 277 18.31 7.91 22.38
CA PHE A 277 19.25 6.82 22.20
C PHE A 277 20.62 7.36 21.77
N SER A 278 21.66 6.97 22.49
CA SER A 278 23.06 7.29 22.21
C SER A 278 23.65 6.14 21.38
N PHE A 279 24.18 6.46 20.20
CA PHE A 279 24.72 5.46 19.26
C PHE A 279 26.23 5.21 19.48
N ASP A 280 26.81 5.99 20.38
CA ASP A 280 28.21 6.13 20.69
C ASP A 280 28.29 6.92 22.00
N GLY A 281 29.12 6.49 22.96
CA GLY A 281 29.25 7.11 24.30
C GLY A 281 29.78 8.55 24.34
N SER A 282 29.59 9.33 23.28
CA SER A 282 29.75 10.78 23.25
C SER A 282 28.39 11.45 23.20
N ASP A 283 27.91 11.83 24.39
CA ASP A 283 27.00 12.97 24.55
C ASP A 283 27.67 14.20 23.95
N LEU A 284 27.36 14.52 22.70
CA LEU A 284 27.61 15.86 22.17
C LEU A 284 26.41 16.30 21.35
N GLU A 285 25.60 17.14 22.01
CA GLU A 285 24.80 18.19 21.42
C GLU A 285 25.55 18.83 20.24
N LYS A 286 25.30 18.32 19.03
CA LYS A 286 25.55 19.06 17.80
C LYS A 286 24.23 19.19 17.08
N GLU A 287 23.65 20.37 17.22
CA GLU A 287 22.47 20.84 16.47
C GLU A 287 22.72 20.96 14.95
N ASN A 288 23.89 20.53 14.46
CA ASN A 288 24.20 20.47 13.04
C ASN A 288 24.29 19.00 12.59
N ASP A 289 23.31 18.68 11.76
CA ASP A 289 23.02 17.49 10.97
C ASP A 289 24.28 16.84 10.37
N ASP A 290 24.88 15.89 11.11
CA ASP A 290 25.56 14.67 10.63
C ASP A 290 26.25 14.05 11.86
N GLY A 291 25.61 13.06 12.48
CA GLY A 291 26.27 12.21 13.48
C GLY A 291 27.45 11.47 12.84
N ASP A 292 28.24 10.72 13.62
CA ASP A 292 29.30 9.89 13.03
C ASP A 292 28.68 8.75 12.20
N GLU A 293 28.31 9.05 10.95
CA GLU A 293 27.77 8.11 9.95
C GLU A 293 28.76 6.95 9.70
N SER A 294 30.00 7.02 10.21
CA SER A 294 30.99 5.97 10.13
C SER A 294 30.52 4.63 10.72
N LEU A 295 29.67 4.67 11.76
CA LEU A 295 29.11 3.50 12.45
C LEU A 295 27.86 2.92 11.78
N TRP A 296 27.30 3.60 10.77
CA TRP A 296 26.08 3.14 10.12
C TRP A 296 26.40 2.02 9.13
N PRO A 297 25.53 1.01 8.99
CA PRO A 297 25.65 0.04 7.92
C PRO A 297 25.68 0.77 6.58
N ARG A 298 26.68 0.47 5.75
CA ARG A 298 26.82 1.07 4.43
C ARG A 298 26.36 0.09 3.38
N PHE A 299 25.68 0.59 2.36
CA PHE A 299 25.23 -0.23 1.25
C PHE A 299 26.38 -1.01 0.57
N SER A 300 27.58 -0.43 0.52
CA SER A 300 28.77 -1.06 -0.07
C SER A 300 29.28 -2.29 0.68
N ASP A 301 28.94 -2.42 1.97
CA ASP A 301 29.46 -3.47 2.84
C ASP A 301 28.55 -4.71 2.87
N ILE A 302 27.41 -4.65 2.17
CA ILE A 302 26.39 -5.69 2.18
C ILE A 302 26.71 -6.72 1.09
N GLU A 303 27.07 -7.92 1.51
CA GLU A 303 27.20 -9.07 0.61
C GLU A 303 25.83 -9.70 0.37
N THR A 304 25.42 -9.78 -0.90
CA THR A 304 24.15 -10.41 -1.24
C THR A 304 24.26 -11.93 -1.12
N VAL A 305 23.39 -12.52 -0.31
CA VAL A 305 23.32 -13.97 -0.13
C VAL A 305 22.69 -14.57 -1.39
N SER A 306 23.32 -15.61 -1.95
CA SER A 306 22.87 -16.25 -3.19
C SER A 306 21.44 -16.80 -3.06
N GLY A 307 20.48 -16.11 -3.68
CA GLY A 307 19.05 -16.49 -3.61
C GLY A 307 18.09 -15.35 -3.94
N PHE A 308 18.45 -14.48 -4.88
CA PHE A 308 17.72 -13.31 -5.40
C PHE A 308 16.18 -13.35 -5.27
N LEU A 309 15.63 -12.76 -4.19
CA LEU A 309 14.17 -12.53 -4.04
C LEU A 309 13.64 -11.69 -5.20
N ASP A 310 14.44 -10.73 -5.66
CA ASP A 310 14.12 -9.87 -6.79
C ASP A 310 13.85 -10.66 -8.07
N ASN A 311 14.64 -11.69 -8.37
CA ASN A 311 14.41 -12.56 -9.53
C ASN A 311 13.18 -13.45 -9.39
N GLU A 312 12.91 -13.94 -8.18
CA GLU A 312 11.72 -14.76 -7.87
C GLU A 312 10.42 -13.93 -8.01
N LEU A 313 10.48 -12.66 -7.63
CA LEU A 313 9.37 -11.72 -7.77
C LEU A 313 9.13 -11.32 -9.23
N GLU A 314 10.17 -11.21 -10.08
CA GLU A 314 10.00 -11.10 -11.54
C GLU A 314 9.28 -12.33 -12.12
N ALA A 315 9.52 -13.52 -11.57
CA ALA A 315 8.89 -14.77 -12.00
C ALA A 315 7.43 -14.94 -11.52
N SER A 316 6.99 -14.19 -10.50
CA SER A 316 5.65 -14.29 -9.88
C SER A 316 4.48 -13.79 -10.77
N GLY A 317 4.75 -13.40 -12.02
CA GLY A 317 3.75 -12.90 -12.97
C GLY A 317 3.60 -11.37 -12.96
N PHE A 318 4.50 -10.66 -12.28
CA PHE A 318 4.58 -9.21 -12.34
C PHE A 318 5.35 -8.79 -13.59
N THR A 319 4.63 -8.33 -14.61
CA THR A 319 5.26 -7.96 -15.89
C THR A 319 6.27 -6.82 -15.69
N ARG A 320 7.40 -6.85 -16.43
CA ARG A 320 8.40 -5.77 -16.45
C ARG A 320 7.81 -4.38 -16.72
N LYS A 321 6.71 -4.30 -17.49
CA LYS A 321 5.95 -3.07 -17.69
C LYS A 321 5.30 -2.56 -16.39
N GLY A 322 4.65 -3.45 -15.63
CA GLY A 322 4.06 -3.12 -14.34
C GLY A 322 5.10 -2.67 -13.32
N GLN A 323 6.28 -3.28 -13.34
CA GLN A 323 7.44 -2.85 -12.53
C GLN A 323 7.86 -1.42 -12.87
N ASN A 324 8.08 -1.13 -14.15
CA ASN A 324 8.44 0.22 -14.58
C ASN A 324 7.36 1.27 -14.25
N ASP A 325 6.08 0.91 -14.33
CA ASP A 325 4.97 1.82 -13.98
C ASP A 325 4.93 2.11 -12.47
N MET A 326 5.26 1.12 -11.63
CA MET A 326 5.40 1.30 -10.18
C MET A 326 6.66 2.09 -9.81
N GLU A 327 7.80 1.80 -10.43
CA GLU A 327 9.06 2.52 -10.18
C GLU A 327 8.93 4.01 -10.50
N LYS A 328 8.24 4.37 -11.59
CA LYS A 328 7.92 5.78 -11.89
C LYS A 328 7.05 6.44 -10.83
N TYR A 329 6.17 5.69 -10.17
CA TYR A 329 5.38 6.20 -9.05
C TYR A 329 6.26 6.43 -7.83
N VAL A 330 7.09 5.44 -7.47
CA VAL A 330 8.03 5.51 -6.33
C VAL A 330 8.99 6.70 -6.50
N ASP A 331 9.66 6.78 -7.65
CA ASP A 331 10.61 7.85 -7.96
C ASP A 331 9.92 9.23 -8.02
N GLY A 332 8.64 9.27 -8.44
CA GLY A 332 7.85 10.50 -8.52
C GLY A 332 7.44 11.05 -7.15
N ASP A 333 7.17 10.18 -6.17
CA ASP A 333 6.79 10.56 -4.81
C ASP A 333 7.97 11.13 -4.01
N VAL A 334 9.20 10.64 -4.27
CA VAL A 334 10.43 11.17 -3.67
C VAL A 334 10.65 12.65 -4.03
N GLY A 335 10.27 13.06 -5.24
CA GLY A 335 10.34 14.45 -5.68
C GLY A 335 9.34 15.39 -5.00
N GLU A 336 8.19 14.88 -4.53
CA GLU A 336 7.19 15.70 -3.81
C GLU A 336 7.40 15.69 -2.29
N ASN A 337 7.88 14.58 -1.71
CA ASN A 337 8.15 14.49 -0.27
C ASN A 337 9.48 15.15 0.17
N GLY A 338 10.38 15.45 -0.77
CA GLY A 338 11.64 16.17 -0.50
C GLY A 338 11.46 17.64 -0.09
N GLU A 339 10.32 18.26 -0.40
CA GLU A 339 10.06 19.68 -0.08
C GLU A 339 9.22 19.91 1.19
N HIS A 340 8.70 18.86 1.84
CA HIS A 340 7.71 19.01 2.92
C HIS A 340 8.21 18.78 4.36
N ASN A 341 9.51 18.61 4.58
CA ASN A 341 10.05 18.35 5.94
C ASN A 341 10.70 19.56 6.64
N ASN A 342 10.52 20.80 6.15
CA ASN A 342 11.04 22.02 6.77
C ASN A 342 9.96 23.02 7.20
N GLU A 343 8.93 22.58 7.92
CA GLU A 343 8.14 23.51 8.76
C GLU A 343 8.23 23.10 10.22
N THR A 344 9.15 23.79 10.90
CA THR A 344 9.34 23.82 12.35
C THR A 344 8.02 24.20 13.03
N LEU A 345 7.44 23.28 13.79
CA LEU A 345 6.38 23.60 14.75
C LEU A 345 7.00 24.35 15.92
N ASN A 346 7.03 25.69 15.83
CA ASN A 346 7.19 26.54 17.00
C ASN A 346 5.89 26.46 17.82
N LEU A 347 5.96 25.74 18.94
CA LEU A 347 4.97 25.81 20.00
C LEU A 347 5.36 26.99 20.89
N ASP A 348 4.78 28.16 20.61
CA ASP A 348 4.78 29.24 21.58
C ASP A 348 3.79 28.91 22.70
N VAL A 349 4.36 28.86 23.90
CA VAL A 349 3.70 28.73 25.19
C VAL A 349 3.30 30.13 25.64
N GLU A 350 2.00 30.34 25.88
CA GLU A 350 1.50 31.19 26.98
C GLU A 350 0.35 30.47 27.70
#